data_AF-A0A849S8R4-F1
#
_entry.id   AF-A0A849S8R4-F1
#
_cell.length_a   1.000
_cell.length_b   1.000
_cell.length_c   1.000
_cell.angle_alpha   90.00
_cell.angle_beta   90.00
_cell.angle_gamma   90.00
#
_symmetry.space_group_name_H-M   'P 1'
#
loop_
_entity.id
_entity.type
_entity.pdbx_description
1 polymer ?
#
loop_
_entity_poly.entity_id
_entity_poly.type
_entity_poly.pdbx_seq_one_letter_code
_entity_poly.pdbx_strand_id
1 'polypeptide(L)'
;MASSRYIEDKEIRAMRVRTWVEAVMYVSGLTLVELERKFSEIKLSDPIARSCIWDKYRNGYVVPRMGKRPHGDYHLANRVEASYPGTMLWLTSPMWRLADKAPMGMTEIRKIYEGMPYLFRSMFVEVEHKATGIFWRRYVEIDKCCETLRNLETLPAFIALLTIIKEAEITQDQEVHDYAFDEAIEYKDKLMEHPILSFVTEWMFEYLSGRWKNAAYFD
;
A
#
# COMPACT_ATOMS: atom_id res chain seq x y z
N MET A 1 5.68 1.23 27.72
CA MET A 1 4.41 1.42 27.00
C MET A 1 4.11 0.13 26.24
N ALA A 2 2.96 -0.49 26.46
CA ALA A 2 2.58 -1.68 25.71
C ALA A 2 2.47 -1.28 24.22
N SER A 3 3.35 -1.84 23.38
CA SER A 3 3.20 -1.75 21.93
C SER A 3 1.89 -2.45 21.59
N SER A 4 0.82 -1.66 21.40
CA SER A 4 -0.41 -2.15 20.79
C SER A 4 0.01 -2.75 19.45
N ARG A 5 -0.15 -4.07 19.33
CA ARG A 5 0.18 -4.79 18.09
C ARG A 5 -0.64 -4.17 16.97
N TYR A 6 0.02 -3.73 15.89
CA TYR A 6 -0.67 -3.19 14.72
C TYR A 6 -1.79 -4.13 14.27
N ILE A 7 -3.02 -3.62 14.23
CA ILE A 7 -4.20 -4.29 13.69
C ILE A 7 -4.69 -3.45 12.52
N GLU A 8 -4.50 -3.97 11.31
CA GLU A 8 -4.93 -3.32 10.08
C GLU A 8 -6.45 -3.16 10.03
N ASP A 9 -6.91 -2.00 9.54
CA ASP A 9 -8.32 -1.75 9.26
C ASP A 9 -8.89 -2.76 8.24
N LYS A 10 -10.12 -3.22 8.45
CA LYS A 10 -10.74 -4.24 7.59
C LYS A 10 -10.94 -3.76 6.16
N GLU A 11 -11.23 -2.47 5.97
CA GLU A 11 -11.46 -1.89 4.64
C GLU A 11 -10.14 -1.75 3.87
N ILE A 12 -9.10 -1.24 4.53
CA ILE A 12 -7.73 -1.20 3.99
C ILE A 12 -7.26 -2.61 3.59
N ARG A 13 -7.47 -3.60 4.47
CA ARG A 13 -7.14 -4.99 4.19
C ARG A 13 -7.87 -5.51 2.95
N ALA A 14 -9.17 -5.23 2.84
CA ALA A 14 -9.96 -5.69 1.72
C ALA A 14 -9.49 -5.06 0.40
N MET A 15 -9.26 -3.75 0.38
CA MET A 15 -8.71 -3.03 -0.78
C MET A 15 -7.34 -3.58 -1.18
N ARG A 16 -6.43 -3.76 -0.21
CA ARG A 16 -5.10 -4.32 -0.44
C ARG A 16 -5.11 -5.68 -1.12
N VAL A 17 -5.94 -6.60 -0.63
CA VAL A 17 -6.03 -7.95 -1.22
C VAL A 17 -6.71 -7.89 -2.58
N ARG A 18 -7.74 -7.06 -2.75
CA ARG A 18 -8.41 -6.83 -4.05
C ARG A 18 -7.42 -6.36 -5.11
N THR A 19 -6.65 -5.31 -4.81
CA THR A 19 -5.62 -4.79 -5.72
C THR A 19 -4.59 -5.84 -6.08
N TRP A 20 -4.16 -6.67 -5.13
CA TRP A 20 -3.25 -7.77 -5.42
C TRP A 20 -3.86 -8.79 -6.39
N VAL A 21 -5.12 -9.19 -6.20
CA VAL A 21 -5.80 -10.12 -7.11
C VAL A 21 -5.92 -9.52 -8.51
N GLU A 22 -6.34 -8.26 -8.62
CA GLU A 22 -6.44 -7.57 -9.91
C GLU A 22 -5.06 -7.43 -10.58
N ALA A 23 -4.00 -7.15 -9.80
CA ALA A 23 -2.64 -7.16 -10.32
C ALA A 23 -2.23 -8.52 -10.90
N VAL A 24 -2.55 -9.61 -10.19
CA VAL A 24 -2.27 -10.97 -10.66
C VAL A 24 -3.05 -11.26 -11.94
N MET A 25 -4.34 -10.94 -11.99
CA MET A 25 -5.17 -11.15 -13.19
C MET A 25 -4.67 -10.32 -14.37
N TYR A 26 -4.34 -9.05 -14.15
CA TYR A 26 -3.81 -8.15 -15.18
C TYR A 26 -2.48 -8.64 -15.76
N VAL A 27 -1.51 -9.00 -14.91
CA VAL A 27 -0.18 -9.45 -15.36
C VAL A 27 -0.24 -10.84 -15.99
N SER A 28 -1.09 -11.74 -15.47
CA SER A 28 -1.16 -13.12 -15.94
C SER A 28 -2.07 -13.31 -17.17
N GLY A 29 -3.02 -12.41 -17.38
CA GLY A 29 -4.12 -12.58 -18.34
C GLY A 29 -5.11 -13.68 -17.97
N LEU A 30 -5.02 -14.24 -16.76
CA LEU A 30 -5.83 -15.38 -16.32
C LEU A 30 -7.09 -14.93 -15.56
N THR A 31 -8.18 -15.65 -15.77
CA THR A 31 -9.38 -15.56 -14.94
C THR A 31 -9.17 -16.20 -13.57
N LEU A 32 -10.04 -15.88 -12.59
CA LEU A 32 -10.01 -16.52 -11.25
C LEU A 32 -10.10 -18.04 -11.32
N VAL A 33 -10.84 -18.58 -12.29
CA VAL A 33 -10.99 -20.03 -12.49
C VAL A 33 -9.67 -20.65 -12.95
N GLU A 34 -8.97 -19.98 -13.85
CA GLU A 34 -7.68 -20.45 -14.37
C GLU A 34 -6.57 -20.29 -13.33
N LEU A 35 -6.59 -19.21 -12.54
CA LEU A 35 -5.69 -19.04 -11.40
C LEU A 35 -5.90 -20.13 -10.35
N GLU A 36 -7.15 -20.50 -10.07
CA GLU A 36 -7.48 -21.62 -9.19
C GLU A 36 -6.89 -22.92 -9.74
N ARG A 37 -7.11 -23.23 -11.02
CA ARG A 37 -6.57 -24.44 -11.66
C ARG A 37 -5.04 -24.46 -11.67
N LYS A 38 -4.40 -23.33 -11.94
CA LYS A 38 -2.95 -23.22 -12.06
C LYS A 38 -2.24 -23.37 -10.72
N PHE A 39 -2.81 -22.80 -9.65
CA PHE A 39 -2.14 -22.74 -8.35
C PHE A 39 -2.75 -23.64 -7.27
N SER A 40 -3.82 -24.38 -7.59
CA SER A 40 -4.39 -25.40 -6.70
C SER A 40 -3.32 -26.43 -6.31
N GLU A 41 -3.27 -26.74 -5.03
CA GLU A 41 -2.48 -27.86 -4.48
C GLU A 41 -3.31 -29.14 -4.38
N ILE A 42 -4.62 -29.02 -4.52
CA ILE A 42 -5.52 -30.16 -4.52
C ILE A 42 -5.36 -30.80 -5.91
N LYS A 43 -4.79 -32.01 -5.94
CA LYS A 43 -4.96 -32.94 -7.07
C LYS A 43 -6.42 -33.34 -7.08
N LEU A 44 -7.23 -32.52 -7.73
CA LEU A 44 -8.66 -32.72 -7.83
C LEU A 44 -8.90 -34.00 -8.62
N SER A 45 -9.33 -35.06 -7.94
CA SER A 45 -9.93 -36.24 -8.58
C SER A 45 -11.26 -35.90 -9.25
N ASP A 46 -11.88 -34.81 -8.80
CA ASP A 46 -13.12 -34.26 -9.35
C ASP A 46 -12.86 -32.85 -9.93
N PRO A 47 -12.97 -32.66 -11.25
CA PRO A 47 -12.73 -31.37 -11.91
C PRO A 47 -13.67 -30.24 -11.48
N ILE A 48 -14.72 -30.54 -10.69
CA ILE A 48 -15.72 -29.56 -10.23
C ILE A 48 -15.35 -28.96 -8.86
N ALA A 49 -14.63 -29.68 -8.00
CA ALA A 49 -14.29 -29.17 -6.67
C ALA A 49 -13.28 -28.02 -6.77
N ARG A 50 -13.61 -26.85 -6.22
CA ARG A 50 -12.74 -25.65 -6.19
C ARG A 50 -12.61 -25.18 -4.74
N SER A 51 -11.41 -24.75 -4.34
CA SER A 51 -11.23 -24.18 -2.99
C SER A 51 -11.85 -22.79 -2.86
N CYS A 52 -12.14 -22.15 -4.01
CA CYS A 52 -12.64 -20.79 -4.15
C CYS A 52 -11.77 -19.78 -3.39
N ILE A 53 -10.47 -20.05 -3.27
CA ILE A 53 -9.57 -19.21 -2.49
C ILE A 53 -9.35 -17.86 -3.18
N TRP A 54 -9.27 -17.87 -4.52
CA TRP A 54 -9.19 -16.65 -5.31
C TRP A 54 -10.45 -15.78 -5.21
N ASP A 55 -11.64 -16.40 -5.14
CA ASP A 55 -12.89 -15.68 -4.89
C ASP A 55 -12.89 -15.03 -3.50
N LYS A 56 -12.39 -15.74 -2.48
CA LYS A 56 -12.25 -15.18 -1.13
C LYS A 56 -11.23 -14.02 -1.07
N TYR A 57 -10.14 -14.10 -1.83
CA TYR A 57 -9.19 -12.99 -1.95
C TYR A 57 -9.81 -11.79 -2.66
N ARG A 58 -10.50 -12.00 -3.80
CA ARG A 58 -11.18 -10.92 -4.53
C ARG A 58 -12.23 -10.24 -3.68
N ASN A 59 -12.92 -10.97 -2.82
CA ASN A 59 -13.88 -10.37 -1.90
C ASN A 59 -13.23 -9.69 -0.68
N GLY A 60 -11.92 -9.84 -0.48
CA GLY A 60 -11.19 -9.27 0.66
C GLY A 60 -11.41 -10.01 1.98
N TYR A 61 -11.96 -11.22 1.94
CA TYR A 61 -12.33 -11.97 3.15
C TYR A 61 -11.15 -12.60 3.86
N VAL A 62 -10.07 -12.89 3.13
CA VAL A 62 -8.86 -13.51 3.65
C VAL A 62 -7.63 -12.85 3.04
N VAL A 63 -6.51 -12.84 3.75
CA VAL A 63 -5.24 -12.30 3.27
C VAL A 63 -4.34 -13.46 2.89
N PRO A 64 -3.70 -13.43 1.71
CA PRO A 64 -2.73 -14.45 1.34
C PRO A 64 -1.54 -14.43 2.31
N ARG A 65 -1.15 -15.60 2.80
CA ARG A 65 0.06 -15.74 3.61
C ARG A 65 1.30 -15.63 2.71
N MET A 66 2.38 -15.09 3.27
CA MET A 66 3.67 -14.96 2.60
C MET A 66 4.73 -15.77 3.34
N GLY A 67 5.81 -16.10 2.64
CA GLY A 67 6.95 -16.85 3.14
C GLY A 67 6.84 -18.36 2.94
N LYS A 68 7.70 -19.09 3.67
CA LYS A 68 7.71 -20.55 3.67
C LYS A 68 6.72 -21.09 4.70
N ARG A 69 6.06 -22.18 4.33
CA ARG A 69 5.25 -23.01 5.22
C ARG A 69 6.16 -23.78 6.18
N PRO A 70 5.62 -24.28 7.30
CA PRO A 70 6.36 -25.13 8.24
C PRO A 70 7.00 -26.37 7.57
N HIS A 71 6.39 -26.89 6.51
CA HIS A 71 6.87 -28.05 5.76
C HIS A 71 7.87 -27.72 4.63
N GLY A 72 8.30 -26.47 4.51
CA GLY A 72 9.33 -26.03 3.54
C GLY A 72 8.80 -25.44 2.24
N ASP A 73 7.57 -25.77 1.85
CA ASP A 73 6.93 -25.23 0.63
C ASP A 73 6.58 -23.75 0.74
N TYR A 74 6.56 -23.04 -0.38
CA TYR A 74 6.16 -21.63 -0.41
C TYR A 74 4.64 -21.44 -0.33
N HIS A 75 4.20 -20.40 0.37
CA HIS A 75 2.79 -19.98 0.32
C HIS A 75 2.37 -19.52 -1.08
N LEU A 76 1.06 -19.49 -1.32
CA LEU A 76 0.47 -19.18 -2.62
C LEU A 76 0.99 -17.86 -3.20
N ALA A 77 1.02 -16.78 -2.43
CA ALA A 77 1.50 -15.49 -2.91
C ALA A 77 2.95 -15.56 -3.45
N ASN A 78 3.83 -16.31 -2.77
CA ASN A 78 5.21 -16.51 -3.23
C ASN A 78 5.29 -17.35 -4.50
N ARG A 79 4.43 -18.36 -4.66
CA ARG A 79 4.35 -19.16 -5.90
C ARG A 79 3.83 -18.31 -7.08
N VAL A 80 2.88 -17.42 -6.80
CA VAL A 80 2.33 -16.46 -7.77
C VAL A 80 3.40 -15.47 -8.18
N GLU A 81 4.10 -14.86 -7.24
CA GLU A 81 5.22 -13.93 -7.52
C GLU A 81 6.33 -14.61 -8.33
N ALA A 82 6.67 -15.87 -8.03
CA ALA A 82 7.64 -16.61 -8.82
C ALA A 82 7.20 -16.86 -10.27
N SER A 83 5.89 -16.93 -10.52
CA SER A 83 5.32 -17.12 -11.87
C SER A 83 5.06 -15.80 -12.60
N TYR A 84 4.75 -14.75 -11.84
CA TYR A 84 4.37 -13.42 -12.30
C TYR A 84 5.06 -12.37 -11.42
N PRO A 85 6.35 -12.08 -11.71
CA PRO A 85 7.14 -11.16 -10.90
C PRO A 85 6.55 -9.75 -10.87
N GLY A 86 6.66 -9.09 -9.72
CA GLY A 86 6.13 -7.76 -9.48
C GLY A 86 4.66 -7.73 -9.05
N THR A 87 3.99 -8.87 -8.89
CA THR A 87 2.62 -8.88 -8.35
C THR A 87 2.61 -8.65 -6.84
N MET A 88 3.63 -9.12 -6.13
CA MET A 88 3.76 -9.00 -4.68
C MET A 88 3.84 -7.55 -4.21
N LEU A 89 4.41 -6.65 -5.02
CA LEU A 89 4.54 -5.23 -4.65
C LEU A 89 3.19 -4.60 -4.31
N TRP A 90 2.11 -5.04 -4.95
CA TRP A 90 0.75 -4.55 -4.70
C TRP A 90 0.19 -5.01 -3.36
N LEU A 91 0.64 -6.15 -2.86
CA LEU A 91 0.25 -6.68 -1.56
C LEU A 91 1.08 -6.10 -0.41
N THR A 92 2.33 -5.74 -0.69
CA THR A 92 3.31 -5.24 0.30
C THR A 92 3.58 -3.75 0.21
N SER A 93 2.87 -3.03 -0.67
CA SER A 93 3.07 -1.58 -0.85
C SER A 93 2.88 -0.83 0.47
N PRO A 94 3.78 0.12 0.81
CA PRO A 94 3.63 0.94 2.02
C PRO A 94 2.38 1.83 1.97
N MET A 95 1.79 2.06 0.79
CA MET A 95 0.58 2.88 0.64
C MET A 95 -0.57 2.40 1.53
N TRP A 96 -0.72 1.09 1.71
CA TRP A 96 -1.78 0.54 2.56
C TRP A 96 -1.58 0.90 4.02
N ARG A 97 -0.34 0.83 4.49
CA ARG A 97 0.01 1.15 5.87
C ARG A 97 -0.10 2.66 6.14
N LEU A 98 0.18 3.49 5.13
CA LEU A 98 0.01 4.95 5.17
C LEU A 98 -1.46 5.37 5.09
N ALA A 99 -2.28 4.66 4.31
CA ALA A 99 -3.72 4.92 4.23
C ALA A 99 -4.47 4.50 5.50
N ASP A 100 -3.93 3.54 6.27
CA ASP A 100 -4.53 3.04 7.50
C ASP A 100 -4.55 4.08 8.64
N LYS A 101 -5.65 4.12 9.39
CA LYS A 101 -5.82 4.96 10.58
C LYS A 101 -5.02 4.48 11.80
N ALA A 102 -4.50 3.25 11.78
CA ALA A 102 -3.71 2.74 12.89
C ALA A 102 -2.49 3.63 13.20
N PRO A 103 -2.19 3.91 14.49
CA PRO A 103 -1.05 4.74 14.88
C PRO A 103 0.25 4.26 14.25
N MET A 104 1.07 5.18 13.76
CA MET A 104 2.36 4.90 13.14
C MET A 104 3.47 5.65 13.85
N GLY A 105 4.60 5.00 14.11
CA GLY A 105 5.76 5.66 14.70
C GLY A 105 6.63 6.35 13.64
N MET A 106 7.37 7.39 14.04
CA MET A 106 8.33 8.09 13.16
C MET A 106 9.41 7.16 12.59
N THR A 107 9.76 6.08 13.30
CA THR A 107 10.68 5.05 12.79
C THR A 107 10.10 4.28 11.60
N GLU A 108 8.79 4.06 11.54
CA GLU A 108 8.14 3.46 10.36
C GLU A 108 8.14 4.44 9.19
N ILE A 109 7.80 5.71 9.42
CA ILE A 109 7.83 6.78 8.40
C ILE A 109 9.21 6.90 7.77
N ARG A 110 10.25 6.98 8.60
CA ARG A 110 11.64 7.01 8.13
C ARG A 110 11.96 5.84 7.20
N LYS A 111 11.60 4.61 7.58
CA LYS A 111 11.85 3.42 6.75
C LYS A 111 11.13 3.49 5.41
N ILE A 112 9.94 4.08 5.37
CA ILE A 112 9.20 4.29 4.12
C ILE A 112 9.97 5.26 3.22
N TYR A 113 10.39 6.43 3.73
CA TYR A 113 11.22 7.37 2.96
C TYR A 113 12.53 6.75 2.46
N GLU A 114 13.26 6.04 3.34
CA GLU A 114 14.51 5.37 2.99
C GLU A 114 14.33 4.28 1.92
N GLY A 115 13.17 3.61 1.91
CA GLY A 115 12.81 2.57 0.96
C GLY A 115 12.27 3.06 -0.38
N MET A 116 12.06 4.37 -0.56
CA MET A 116 11.60 4.93 -1.82
C MET A 116 12.66 4.85 -2.93
N PRO A 117 12.26 4.91 -4.22
CA PRO A 117 13.20 5.08 -5.32
C PRO A 117 14.06 6.34 -5.14
N TYR A 118 15.28 6.31 -5.67
CA TYR A 118 16.31 7.33 -5.43
C TYR A 118 15.81 8.77 -5.60
N LEU A 119 15.05 9.06 -6.66
CA LEU A 119 14.48 10.37 -6.94
C LEU A 119 13.71 10.91 -5.72
N PHE A 120 12.70 10.17 -5.26
CA PHE A 120 11.85 10.55 -4.12
C PHE A 120 12.64 10.54 -2.81
N ARG A 121 13.45 9.50 -2.58
CA ARG A 121 14.27 9.40 -1.37
C ARG A 121 15.17 10.63 -1.20
N SER A 122 15.80 11.09 -2.28
CA SER A 122 16.72 12.23 -2.26
C SER A 122 16.03 13.57 -1.91
N MET A 123 14.71 13.66 -2.07
CA MET A 123 13.94 14.85 -1.68
C MET A 123 13.81 14.96 -0.15
N PHE A 124 13.67 13.82 0.55
CA PHE A 124 13.33 13.81 1.97
C PHE A 124 14.48 13.39 2.88
N VAL A 125 15.40 12.57 2.39
CA VAL A 125 16.43 11.91 3.21
C VAL A 125 17.81 12.51 2.93
N GLU A 126 18.52 12.87 3.98
CA GLU A 126 19.91 13.35 3.90
C GLU A 126 20.83 12.25 3.37
N VAL A 127 21.70 12.57 2.41
CA VAL A 127 22.49 11.54 1.69
C VAL A 127 23.48 10.81 2.60
N GLU A 128 24.04 11.51 3.59
CA GLU A 128 25.09 10.99 4.49
C GLU A 128 24.60 10.60 5.88
N HIS A 129 23.28 10.43 6.05
CA HIS A 129 22.72 10.18 7.37
C HIS A 129 23.08 8.77 7.90
N LYS A 130 23.31 8.67 9.21
CA LYS A 130 23.53 7.38 9.88
C LYS A 130 22.19 6.64 10.03
N ALA A 131 22.20 5.31 9.87
CA ALA A 131 21.01 4.47 10.01
C ALA A 131 20.29 4.61 11.38
N THR A 132 21.00 5.04 12.42
CA THR A 132 20.44 5.31 13.76
C THR A 132 20.50 6.79 14.16
N GLY A 133 20.91 7.68 13.26
CA GLY A 133 21.04 9.10 13.52
C GLY A 133 19.68 9.80 13.63
N ILE A 134 19.59 10.81 14.49
CA ILE A 134 18.36 11.61 14.69
C ILE A 134 18.15 12.58 13.52
N PHE A 135 19.24 13.05 12.90
CA PHE A 135 19.23 13.95 11.75
C PHE A 135 19.31 13.15 10.43
N TRP A 136 18.16 12.65 9.99
CA TRP A 136 18.03 11.90 8.73
C TRP A 136 17.16 12.64 7.71
N ARG A 137 16.35 13.60 8.15
CA ARG A 137 15.35 14.32 7.37
C ARG A 137 15.93 15.62 6.82
N ARG A 138 15.80 15.86 5.51
CA ARG A 138 16.11 17.13 4.86
C ARG A 138 15.04 18.17 5.22
N TYR A 139 15.44 19.43 5.30
CA TYR A 139 14.48 20.52 5.21
C TYR A 139 13.88 20.56 3.80
N VAL A 140 12.56 20.69 3.72
CA VAL A 140 11.80 20.70 2.47
C VAL A 140 10.75 21.79 2.56
N GLU A 141 10.69 22.64 1.54
CA GLU A 141 9.55 23.54 1.32
C GLU A 141 8.36 22.67 0.89
N ILE A 142 7.47 22.39 1.83
CA ILE A 142 6.40 21.39 1.70
C ILE A 142 5.47 21.70 0.53
N ASP A 143 5.11 22.97 0.37
CA ASP A 143 4.25 23.47 -0.71
C ASP A 143 4.78 23.06 -2.09
N LYS A 144 6.01 23.47 -2.40
CA LYS A 144 6.67 23.15 -3.67
C LYS A 144 6.92 21.65 -3.83
N CYS A 145 7.21 20.97 -2.72
CA CYS A 145 7.44 19.54 -2.73
C CYS A 145 6.17 18.78 -3.10
N CYS A 146 5.05 19.07 -2.45
CA CYS A 146 3.77 18.41 -2.72
C CYS A 146 3.30 18.71 -4.15
N GLU A 147 3.43 19.94 -4.64
CA GLU A 147 3.13 20.29 -6.03
C GLU A 147 4.02 19.50 -7.02
N THR A 148 5.32 19.40 -6.72
CA THR A 148 6.26 18.60 -7.54
C THR A 148 5.85 17.13 -7.56
N LEU A 149 5.49 16.56 -6.41
CA LEU A 149 5.01 15.19 -6.32
C LEU A 149 3.72 15.01 -7.12
N ARG A 150 2.76 15.94 -7.03
CA ARG A 150 1.53 15.93 -7.85
C ARG A 150 1.84 15.83 -9.33
N ASN A 151 2.70 16.71 -9.83
CA ASN A 151 3.04 16.80 -11.25
C ASN A 151 3.80 15.56 -11.78
N LEU A 152 4.41 14.74 -10.92
CA LEU A 152 5.08 13.50 -11.36
C LEU A 152 4.09 12.41 -11.75
N GLU A 153 2.85 12.43 -11.24
CA GLU A 153 1.78 11.48 -11.57
C GLU A 153 2.18 9.99 -11.47
N THR A 154 3.04 9.64 -10.50
CA THR A 154 3.51 8.26 -10.33
C THR A 154 3.06 7.67 -8.98
N LEU A 155 2.94 6.34 -8.91
CA LEU A 155 2.60 5.67 -7.65
C LEU A 155 3.60 5.99 -6.51
N PRO A 156 4.93 6.00 -6.72
CA PRO A 156 5.86 6.43 -5.68
C PRO A 156 5.67 7.89 -5.23
N ALA A 157 5.27 8.78 -6.13
CA ALA A 157 4.95 10.17 -5.76
C ALA A 157 3.69 10.24 -4.88
N PHE A 158 2.65 9.47 -5.21
CA PHE A 158 1.48 9.33 -4.34
C PHE A 158 1.83 8.75 -2.97
N ILE A 159 2.68 7.71 -2.92
CA ILE A 159 3.20 7.16 -1.65
C ILE A 159 3.95 8.22 -0.86
N ALA A 160 4.74 9.07 -1.50
CA ALA A 160 5.44 10.17 -0.85
C ALA A 160 4.48 11.19 -0.25
N LEU A 161 3.43 11.59 -0.97
CA LEU A 161 2.35 12.46 -0.44
C LEU A 161 1.68 11.83 0.79
N LEU A 162 1.28 10.56 0.70
CA LEU A 162 0.71 9.82 1.84
C LEU A 162 1.68 9.77 3.04
N THR A 163 2.99 9.72 2.78
CA THR A 163 4.01 9.73 3.82
C THR A 163 4.10 11.10 4.49
N ILE A 164 4.01 12.20 3.73
CA ILE A 164 3.97 13.57 4.27
C ILE A 164 2.73 13.75 5.15
N ILE A 165 1.55 13.32 4.68
CA ILE A 165 0.31 13.39 5.47
C ILE A 165 0.48 12.65 6.80
N LYS A 166 1.04 11.44 6.77
CA LYS A 166 1.30 10.67 7.99
C LYS A 166 2.38 11.27 8.89
N GLU A 167 3.42 11.87 8.33
CA GLU A 167 4.43 12.61 9.09
C GLU A 167 3.76 13.77 9.84
N ALA A 168 2.91 14.54 9.15
CA ALA A 168 2.15 15.66 9.69
C ALA A 168 1.17 15.26 10.81
N GLU A 169 0.48 14.12 10.66
CA GLU A 169 -0.35 13.54 11.73
C GLU A 169 0.47 13.27 13.01
N ILE A 170 1.71 12.77 12.86
CA ILE A 170 2.57 12.43 14.01
C ILE A 170 3.14 13.69 14.66
N THR A 171 3.49 14.69 13.87
CA THR A 171 4.04 15.98 14.36
C THR A 171 2.96 16.98 14.76
N GLN A 172 1.69 16.63 14.56
CA GLN A 172 0.53 17.50 14.79
C GLN A 172 0.63 18.81 14.00
N ASP A 173 1.10 18.72 12.75
CA ASP A 173 1.17 19.86 11.83
C ASP A 173 -0.05 19.87 10.89
N GLN A 174 -1.08 20.63 11.26
CA GLN A 174 -2.34 20.69 10.52
C GLN A 174 -2.16 21.31 9.13
N GLU A 175 -1.33 22.35 9.00
CA GLU A 175 -1.17 23.08 7.74
C GLU A 175 -0.51 22.19 6.68
N VAL A 176 0.56 21.48 7.07
CA VAL A 176 1.21 20.50 6.19
C VAL A 176 0.28 19.34 5.86
N HIS A 177 -0.51 18.88 6.84
CA HIS A 177 -1.47 17.81 6.63
C HIS A 177 -2.50 18.18 5.56
N ASP A 178 -3.17 19.32 5.71
CA ASP A 178 -4.25 19.74 4.82
C ASP A 178 -3.72 20.01 3.41
N TYR A 179 -2.57 20.68 3.30
CA TYR A 179 -1.96 20.93 2.00
C TYR A 179 -1.59 19.64 1.27
N ALA A 180 -0.92 18.70 1.97
CA ALA A 180 -0.55 17.43 1.35
C ALA A 180 -1.77 16.56 1.01
N PHE A 181 -2.86 16.68 1.78
CA PHE A 181 -4.12 16.01 1.51
C PHE A 181 -4.80 16.54 0.25
N ASP A 182 -4.90 17.85 0.09
CA ASP A 182 -5.49 18.47 -1.10
C ASP A 182 -4.73 18.04 -2.37
N GLU A 183 -3.40 18.08 -2.33
CA GLU A 183 -2.55 17.60 -3.44
C GLU A 183 -2.69 16.09 -3.69
N ALA A 184 -2.98 15.29 -2.64
CA ALA A 184 -3.23 13.86 -2.79
C ALA A 184 -4.60 13.55 -3.39
N ILE A 185 -5.63 14.38 -3.18
CA ILE A 185 -6.96 14.21 -3.80
C ILE A 185 -6.87 14.35 -5.32
N GLU A 186 -6.05 15.27 -5.82
CA GLU A 186 -5.82 15.48 -7.25
C GLU A 186 -5.28 14.24 -7.97
N TYR A 187 -4.69 13.27 -7.24
CA TYR A 187 -4.28 11.98 -7.80
C TYR A 187 -5.43 11.05 -8.17
N LYS A 188 -6.66 11.32 -7.71
CA LYS A 188 -7.79 10.41 -7.87
C LYS A 188 -8.01 10.03 -9.33
N ASP A 189 -8.14 11.00 -10.22
CA ASP A 189 -8.42 10.76 -11.63
C ASP A 189 -7.30 9.94 -12.28
N LYS A 190 -6.04 10.23 -11.93
CA LYS A 190 -4.90 9.47 -12.43
C LYS A 190 -4.91 8.01 -11.96
N LEU A 191 -5.26 7.77 -10.70
CA LEU A 191 -5.35 6.42 -10.15
C LEU A 191 -6.58 5.66 -10.67
N MET A 192 -7.63 6.36 -11.13
CA MET A 192 -8.77 5.78 -11.83
C MET A 192 -8.39 5.26 -13.23
N GLU A 193 -7.39 5.84 -13.87
CA GLU A 193 -6.85 5.35 -15.16
C GLU A 193 -5.85 4.19 -14.99
N HIS A 194 -5.33 3.97 -13.79
CA HIS A 194 -4.31 2.97 -13.54
C HIS A 194 -4.88 1.54 -13.69
N PRO A 195 -4.27 0.64 -14.48
CA PRO A 195 -4.85 -0.65 -14.86
C PRO A 195 -5.16 -1.59 -13.69
N ILE A 196 -4.48 -1.40 -12.56
CA ILE A 196 -4.61 -2.24 -11.36
C ILE A 196 -5.36 -1.52 -10.23
N LEU A 197 -5.25 -0.19 -10.14
CA LEU A 197 -5.77 0.56 -8.98
C LEU A 197 -7.19 1.07 -9.22
N SER A 198 -7.59 1.28 -10.47
CA SER A 198 -8.90 1.79 -10.86
C SER A 198 -10.07 1.12 -10.12
N PHE A 199 -9.98 -0.19 -9.88
CA PHE A 199 -11.00 -0.97 -9.18
C PHE A 199 -11.20 -0.64 -7.70
N VAL A 200 -10.20 -0.03 -7.05
CA VAL A 200 -10.25 0.32 -5.62
C VAL A 200 -10.11 1.82 -5.37
N THR A 201 -9.76 2.60 -6.39
CA THR A 201 -9.45 4.03 -6.25
C THR A 201 -10.61 4.79 -5.64
N GLU A 202 -11.85 4.61 -6.11
CA GLU A 202 -13.03 5.30 -5.54
C GLU A 202 -13.16 5.03 -4.04
N TRP A 203 -13.16 3.75 -3.65
CA TRP A 203 -13.27 3.33 -2.24
C TRP A 203 -12.09 3.81 -1.39
N MET A 204 -10.88 3.84 -1.97
CA MET A 204 -9.70 4.34 -1.28
C MET A 204 -9.87 5.83 -0.98
N PHE A 205 -10.30 6.64 -1.93
CA PHE A 205 -10.51 8.07 -1.72
C PHE A 205 -11.72 8.39 -0.84
N GLU A 206 -12.79 7.59 -0.90
CA GLU A 206 -13.90 7.67 0.06
C GLU A 206 -13.42 7.39 1.49
N TYR A 207 -12.63 6.32 1.68
CA TYR A 207 -12.03 5.97 2.97
C TYR A 207 -11.12 7.07 3.47
N LEU A 208 -10.18 7.53 2.64
CA LEU A 208 -9.22 8.58 2.97
C LEU A 208 -9.92 9.90 3.30
N SER A 209 -10.91 10.31 2.50
CA SER A 209 -11.69 11.52 2.75
C SER A 209 -12.49 11.43 4.04
N GLY A 210 -13.18 10.31 4.28
CA GLY A 210 -13.94 10.10 5.52
C GLY A 210 -13.03 10.04 6.74
N ARG A 211 -11.82 9.48 6.56
CA ARG A 211 -10.81 9.42 7.61
C ARG A 211 -10.27 10.81 7.94
N TRP A 212 -9.81 11.57 6.97
CA TRP A 212 -9.07 12.83 7.18
C TRP A 212 -9.97 14.05 7.41
N LYS A 213 -11.23 14.04 6.94
CA LYS A 213 -12.21 15.09 7.26
C LYS A 213 -12.71 15.04 8.71
N ASN A 214 -12.61 13.89 9.37
CA ASN A 214 -12.95 13.78 10.78
C ASN A 214 -11.75 14.26 11.62
N ALA A 215 -11.69 15.58 11.83
CA ALA A 215 -10.61 16.35 12.46
C ALA A 215 -10.26 15.98 13.92
N ALA A 216 -10.75 14.87 14.46
CA ALA A 216 -10.42 14.37 15.79
C ALA A 216 -8.94 13.94 15.97
N TYR A 217 -8.06 14.27 15.02
CA TYR A 217 -6.62 14.04 15.10
C TYR A 217 -5.88 15.18 15.81
N PHE A 218 -6.48 16.37 15.90
CA PHE A 218 -5.83 17.58 16.44
C PHE A 218 -6.54 18.17 17.68
N ASP A 219 -7.61 17.52 18.15
CA ASP A 219 -8.32 17.83 19.41
C ASP A 219 -7.80 17.02 20.61
#